data_AF-A0AAJ1UE29-F1
#
_entry.id   AF-A0AAJ1UE29-F1
#
_cell.length_a   1.000
_cell.length_b   1.000
_cell.length_c   1.000
_cell.angle_alpha   90.00
_cell.angle_beta   90.00
_cell.angle_gamma   90.00
#
_symmetry.space_group_name_H-M   'P 1'
#
loop_
_entity.id
_entity.type
_entity.pdbx_description
1 polymer ?
#
loop_
_entity_poly.entity_id
_entity_poly.type
_entity_poly.pdbx_seq_one_letter_code
_entity_poly.pdbx_strand_id
1 'polypeptide(L)'
;TADVVAAKLEEWGIEIHRGLGGTGVVGIIRGDRPGERAVGLRADMDALPMQEANTFAHASKHAGKMHACGHDGHTAMLLAAARHLVESPRWRGTLQLIFQPA
;
A
#
# COMPACT_ATOMS: atom_id res chain seq x y z
N THR A 1 -8.92 4.64 -3.42
CA THR A 1 -7.89 3.92 -2.64
C THR A 1 -6.48 4.33 -3.05
N ALA A 2 -6.09 4.17 -4.31
CA ALA A 2 -4.74 4.51 -4.79
C ALA A 2 -4.27 5.94 -4.44
N ASP A 3 -5.14 6.95 -4.52
CA ASP A 3 -4.79 8.32 -4.12
C ASP A 3 -4.41 8.45 -2.65
N VAL A 4 -5.09 7.72 -1.76
CA VAL A 4 -4.78 7.73 -0.32
C VAL A 4 -3.42 7.09 -0.06
N VAL A 5 -3.14 5.96 -0.72
CA VAL A 5 -1.84 5.28 -0.61
C VAL A 5 -0.72 6.18 -1.11
N ALA A 6 -0.87 6.74 -2.32
CA ALA A 6 0.14 7.61 -2.91
C ALA A 6 0.39 8.85 -2.05
N ALA A 7 -0.65 9.54 -1.60
CA ALA A 7 -0.52 10.73 -0.76
C ALA A 7 0.21 10.42 0.56
N LYS A 8 -0.03 9.25 1.17
CA LYS A 8 0.67 8.85 2.39
C LYS A 8 2.15 8.57 2.16
N LEU A 9 2.49 7.87 1.08
CA LEU A 9 3.88 7.61 0.72
C LEU A 9 4.63 8.91 0.39
N GLU A 10 4.01 9.82 -0.36
CA GLU A 10 4.55 11.15 -0.67
C GLU A 10 4.75 12.00 0.58
N GLU A 11 3.78 11.99 1.51
CA GLU A 11 3.88 12.67 2.83
C GLU A 11 5.11 12.21 3.62
N TRP A 12 5.51 10.95 3.47
CA TRP A 12 6.68 10.38 4.13
C TRP A 12 7.97 10.48 3.31
N GLY A 13 7.96 11.20 2.19
CA GLY A 13 9.13 11.39 1.33
C GLY A 13 9.57 10.13 0.59
N ILE A 14 8.68 9.14 0.45
CA ILE A 14 8.96 7.92 -0.30
C ILE A 14 8.73 8.20 -1.79
N GLU A 15 9.72 7.89 -2.63
CA GLU A 15 9.58 7.95 -4.08
C GLU A 15 8.49 6.97 -4.54
N ILE A 16 7.58 7.42 -5.42
CA ILE A 16 6.51 6.56 -5.91
C ILE A 16 6.39 6.55 -7.43
N HIS A 17 5.90 5.42 -7.93
CA HIS A 17 5.38 5.26 -9.28
C HIS A 17 3.88 4.94 -9.21
N ARG A 18 3.09 5.54 -10.11
CA ARG A 18 1.63 5.39 -10.16
C ARG A 18 1.19 5.00 -11.57
N GLY A 19 -0.05 4.52 -11.69
CA GLY A 19 -0.66 4.19 -12.98
C GLY A 19 -0.32 2.79 -13.50
N LEU A 20 0.29 1.95 -12.65
CA LEU A 20 0.69 0.59 -13.01
C LEU A 20 -0.54 -0.32 -12.99
N GLY A 21 -0.85 -0.96 -14.12
CA GLY A 21 -2.08 -1.77 -14.22
C GLY A 21 -3.35 -0.97 -13.92
N GLY A 22 -3.39 0.31 -14.33
CA GLY A 22 -4.51 1.21 -14.04
C GLY A 22 -4.28 2.03 -12.78
N THR A 23 -4.54 1.47 -11.61
CA THR A 23 -4.50 2.24 -10.33
C THR A 23 -3.39 1.81 -9.37
N GLY A 24 -2.49 0.93 -9.79
CA GLY A 24 -1.38 0.46 -8.96
C GLY A 24 -0.40 1.56 -8.57
N VAL A 25 0.17 1.39 -7.37
CA VAL A 25 1.16 2.29 -6.77
C VAL A 25 2.35 1.46 -6.29
N VAL A 26 3.57 1.89 -6.62
CA VAL A 26 4.81 1.29 -6.11
C VAL A 26 5.62 2.36 -5.39
N GLY A 27 5.89 2.16 -4.10
CA GLY A 27 6.82 2.98 -3.33
C GLY A 27 8.23 2.38 -3.31
N ILE A 28 9.26 3.24 -3.32
CA ILE A 28 10.67 2.83 -3.38
C ILE A 28 11.40 3.34 -2.14
N ILE A 29 11.95 2.42 -1.33
CA ILE A 29 12.85 2.75 -0.22
C ILE A 29 14.23 2.17 -0.52
N ARG A 30 15.22 3.04 -0.69
CA ARG A 30 16.63 2.62 -0.88
C ARG A 30 17.30 2.49 0.49
N GLY A 31 17.95 1.35 0.70
CA GLY A 31 18.76 1.08 1.88
C GLY A 31 19.96 2.03 1.97
N ASP A 32 20.48 2.22 3.18
CA ASP A 32 21.64 3.07 3.48
C ASP A 32 23.00 2.43 3.12
N ARG A 33 23.00 1.17 2.65
CA ARG A 33 24.20 0.43 2.24
C ARG A 33 24.16 0.07 0.76
N PRO A 34 25.33 0.05 0.09
CA PRO A 34 25.41 -0.32 -1.32
C PRO A 34 24.90 -1.75 -1.58
N GLY A 35 24.08 -1.88 -2.61
CA GLY A 35 23.55 -3.15 -3.08
C GLY A 35 22.62 -2.96 -4.28
N GLU A 36 22.61 -3.92 -5.19
CA GLU A 36 21.81 -3.88 -6.42
C GLU A 36 20.55 -4.76 -6.33
N ARG A 37 20.41 -5.56 -5.27
CA ARG A 37 19.27 -6.46 -5.07
C ARG A 37 18.04 -5.68 -4.61
N ALA A 38 16.87 -6.19 -4.97
CA ALA A 38 15.59 -5.66 -4.53
C ALA A 38 14.69 -6.74 -3.92
N VAL A 39 13.85 -6.34 -2.98
CA VAL A 39 12.77 -7.16 -2.41
C VAL A 39 11.44 -6.43 -2.58
N GLY A 40 10.41 -7.16 -3.00
CA GLY A 40 9.04 -6.65 -3.09
C GLY A 40 8.20 -7.05 -1.88
N LEU A 41 7.53 -6.08 -1.26
CA LEU A 41 6.46 -6.31 -0.30
C LEU A 41 5.15 -5.89 -0.96
N ARG A 42 4.17 -6.81 -1.03
CA ARG A 42 2.93 -6.60 -1.78
C ARG A 42 1.72 -6.53 -0.87
N ALA A 43 0.80 -5.61 -1.16
CA ALA A 43 -0.56 -5.58 -0.64
C ALA A 43 -1.56 -5.32 -1.77
N ASP A 44 -2.72 -5.97 -1.69
CA ASP A 44 -3.84 -5.77 -2.62
C ASP A 44 -4.73 -4.63 -2.10
N MET A 45 -5.30 -3.82 -3.01
CA MET A 45 -6.05 -2.61 -2.68
C MET A 45 -7.54 -2.64 -3.02
N ASP A 46 -8.01 -3.67 -3.73
CA ASP A 46 -9.37 -3.74 -4.27
C ASP A 46 -10.40 -4.22 -3.24
N ALA A 47 -11.67 -3.96 -3.55
CA ALA A 47 -12.83 -4.38 -2.76
C ALA A 47 -13.73 -5.29 -3.61
N LEU A 48 -14.67 -5.98 -2.98
CA LEU A 48 -15.63 -6.83 -3.67
C LEU A 48 -16.96 -6.09 -3.96
N PRO A 49 -17.66 -6.43 -5.05
CA PRO A 49 -19.03 -5.95 -5.32
C PRO A 49 -20.06 -6.66 -4.43
N MET A 50 -19.99 -6.39 -3.13
CA MET A 50 -20.82 -7.00 -2.08
C MET A 50 -21.31 -5.94 -1.11
N GLN A 51 -22.59 -6.03 -0.71
CA GLN A 51 -23.14 -5.18 0.35
C GLN A 51 -22.59 -5.60 1.71
N GLU A 52 -22.00 -4.65 2.43
CA GLU A 52 -21.61 -4.88 3.82
C GLU A 52 -22.84 -4.98 4.72
N ALA A 53 -22.89 -6.04 5.53
CA ALA A 53 -23.94 -6.30 6.51
C ALA A 53 -23.54 -5.93 7.96
N ASN A 54 -22.29 -5.51 8.16
CA ASN A 54 -21.81 -5.09 9.47
C ASN A 54 -22.43 -3.76 9.90
N THR A 55 -22.49 -3.54 11.20
CA THR A 55 -22.98 -2.29 11.81
C THR A 55 -21.86 -1.48 12.47
N PHE A 56 -20.60 -1.73 12.07
CA PHE A 56 -19.45 -1.02 12.62
C PHE A 56 -19.47 0.46 12.26
N ALA A 57 -18.89 1.30 13.12
CA ALA A 57 -18.74 2.73 12.85
C ALA A 57 -17.89 3.03 11.59
N HIS A 58 -17.05 2.08 11.18
CA HIS A 58 -16.19 2.15 9.99
C HIS A 58 -16.70 1.29 8.82
N ALA A 59 -17.95 0.82 8.85
CA ALA A 59 -18.54 0.11 7.73
C ALA A 59 -18.51 0.96 6.45
N SER A 60 -18.50 0.28 5.30
CA SER A 60 -18.46 0.88 3.98
C SER A 60 -19.56 1.91 3.80
N LYS A 61 -19.15 3.10 3.35
CA LYS A 61 -20.06 4.18 2.94
C LYS A 61 -20.51 4.05 1.49
N HIS A 62 -20.04 3.02 0.78
CA HIS A 62 -20.35 2.77 -0.62
C HIS A 62 -21.26 1.54 -0.72
N ALA A 63 -22.55 1.77 -1.01
CA ALA A 63 -23.52 0.70 -1.17
C ALA A 63 -23.06 -0.34 -2.22
N GLY A 64 -23.25 -1.62 -1.92
CA GLY A 64 -22.84 -2.74 -2.77
C GLY A 64 -21.33 -2.95 -2.90
N LYS A 65 -20.50 -2.31 -2.06
CA LYS A 65 -19.04 -2.50 -2.05
C LYS A 65 -18.52 -2.69 -0.63
N MET A 66 -17.64 -3.68 -0.44
CA MET A 66 -17.02 -3.98 0.85
C MET A 66 -15.61 -4.54 0.66
N HIS A 67 -14.67 -4.17 1.52
CA HIS A 67 -13.38 -4.86 1.68
C HIS A 67 -13.55 -6.19 2.44
N ALA A 68 -14.35 -7.11 1.90
CA ALA A 68 -14.67 -8.37 2.57
C ALA A 68 -13.52 -9.40 2.59
N CYS A 69 -12.41 -9.12 1.91
CA CYS A 69 -11.19 -9.96 1.90
C CYS A 69 -10.04 -9.37 2.73
N GLY A 70 -10.26 -8.25 3.45
CA GLY A 70 -9.24 -7.63 4.30
C GLY A 70 -8.14 -6.87 3.56
N HIS A 71 -8.37 -6.49 2.29
CA HIS A 71 -7.41 -5.74 1.47
C HIS A 71 -7.16 -4.33 2.01
N ASP A 72 -8.14 -3.75 2.69
CA ASP A 72 -7.97 -2.56 3.53
C ASP A 72 -6.94 -2.78 4.65
N GLY A 73 -7.01 -3.92 5.34
CA GLY A 73 -6.04 -4.34 6.35
C GLY A 73 -4.65 -4.57 5.77
N HIS A 74 -4.53 -5.29 4.65
CA HIS A 74 -3.24 -5.48 3.96
C HIS A 74 -2.60 -4.15 3.56
N THR A 75 -3.38 -3.25 2.96
CA THR A 75 -2.94 -1.91 2.56
C THR A 75 -2.48 -1.11 3.77
N ALA A 76 -3.26 -1.10 4.86
CA ALA A 76 -2.90 -0.40 6.08
C ALA A 76 -1.60 -0.93 6.72
N MET A 77 -1.43 -2.26 6.77
CA MET A 77 -0.22 -2.89 7.30
C MET A 77 1.02 -2.57 6.47
N LEU A 78 0.93 -2.61 5.13
CA LEU A 78 2.06 -2.27 4.29
C LEU A 78 2.40 -0.77 4.35
N LEU A 79 1.41 0.11 4.47
CA LEU A 79 1.64 1.54 4.73
C LEU A 79 2.34 1.76 6.09
N ALA A 80 1.93 1.06 7.15
CA ALA A 80 2.59 1.14 8.45
C ALA A 80 4.05 0.67 8.38
N ALA A 81 4.31 -0.43 7.67
CA ALA A 81 5.67 -0.91 7.42
C ALA A 81 6.48 0.12 6.63
N ALA A 82 5.92 0.71 5.57
CA ALA A 82 6.57 1.74 4.77
C ALA A 82 7.03 2.93 5.62
N ARG A 83 6.12 3.47 6.44
CA ARG A 83 6.42 4.58 7.36
C ARG A 83 7.55 4.23 8.33
N HIS A 84 7.52 3.04 8.92
CA HIS A 84 8.55 2.64 9.86
C HIS A 84 9.90 2.39 9.18
N LEU A 85 9.90 1.76 8.01
CA LEU A 85 11.11 1.35 7.30
C LEU A 85 11.85 2.53 6.67
N VAL A 86 11.14 3.58 6.22
CA VAL A 86 11.77 4.77 5.65
C VAL A 86 12.54 5.58 6.71
N GLU A 87 12.15 5.52 7.98
CA GLU A 87 12.83 6.22 9.09
C GLU A 87 14.21 5.63 9.42
N SER A 88 14.45 4.34 9.12
CA SER A 88 15.73 3.68 9.42
C SER A 88 16.08 2.58 8.41
N PRO A 89 16.51 2.96 7.18
CA PRO A 89 16.66 2.02 6.08
C PRO A 89 17.97 1.20 6.13
N ARG A 90 18.24 0.53 7.26
CA ARG A 90 19.53 -0.10 7.60
C ARG A 90 19.80 -1.43 6.89
N TRP A 91 19.63 -1.48 5.57
CA TRP A 91 19.85 -2.67 4.73
C TRP A 91 20.61 -2.35 3.44
N ARG A 92 20.99 -3.40 2.70
CA ARG A 92 21.61 -3.30 1.38
C ARG A 92 20.56 -3.45 0.29
N GLY A 93 20.57 -2.54 -0.69
CA GLY A 93 19.66 -2.61 -1.84
C GLY A 93 18.31 -1.91 -1.61
N THR A 94 17.29 -2.32 -2.36
CA THR A 94 16.02 -1.57 -2.48
C THR A 94 14.83 -2.37 -2.01
N LEU A 95 13.91 -1.73 -1.28
CA LEU A 95 12.60 -2.26 -0.98
C LEU A 95 11.55 -1.62 -1.91
N GLN A 96 10.76 -2.45 -2.57
CA GLN A 96 9.64 -2.03 -3.41
C GLN A 96 8.33 -2.36 -2.69
N LEU A 97 7.54 -1.34 -2.40
CA LEU A 97 6.25 -1.44 -1.73
C LEU A 97 5.15 -1.45 -2.79
N ILE A 98 4.65 -2.63 -3.14
CA ILE A 98 3.75 -2.87 -4.26
C ILE A 98 2.31 -2.87 -3.76
N PHE A 99 1.58 -1.81 -4.04
CA PHE A 99 0.14 -1.72 -3.81
C PHE A 99 -0.58 -2.04 -5.12
N GLN A 100 -1.03 -3.29 -5.23
CA GLN A 100 -1.55 -3.85 -6.47
C GLN A 100 -3.06 -3.54 -6.62
N PRO A 101 -3.53 -3.17 -7.82
CA PRO A 101 -4.95 -3.13 -8.12
C PRO A 101 -5.50 -4.55 -8.40
N ALA A 102 -6.82 -4.64 -8.60
CA ALA A 102 -7.47 -5.80 -9.20
C ALA A 102 -7.18 -5.90 -10.71
#